data_AF-A0A939XVZ0-F1
#
_entry.id   AF-A0A939XVZ0-F1
#
_cell.length_a   1.000
_cell.length_b   1.000
_cell.length_c   1.000
_cell.angle_alpha   90.00
_cell.angle_beta   90.00
_cell.angle_gamma   90.00
#
_symmetry.space_group_name_H-M   'P 1'
#
loop_
_entity.id
_entity.type
_entity.pdbx_description
1 polymer ?
#
loop_
_entity_poly.entity_id
_entity_poly.type
_entity_poly.pdbx_seq_one_letter_code
_entity_poly.pdbx_strand_id
1 'polypeptide(L)'
;MGEDKMLYGCTSAWKQGAKKTQIVLCKLNPFTGEAEKYVVKEGRDLSVCAWNVTMHGRRLYYASNIPGCEIGVIDIDKKKLLDSFSLNACRGCQTGAPVVTDDKVYIFIDEMRELRVYENIPI
;
A
#
# COMPACT_ATOMS: atom_id res chain seq x y z
N MET A 1 2.31 -6.79 -25.95
CA MET A 1 2.10 -7.74 -24.84
C MET A 1 1.10 -7.12 -23.89
N GLY A 2 0.12 -7.88 -23.38
CA GLY A 2 -0.91 -7.35 -22.48
C GLY A 2 -0.33 -6.95 -21.11
N GLU A 3 -0.94 -5.96 -20.46
CA GLU A 3 -0.55 -5.48 -19.14
C GLU A 3 -0.70 -6.53 -18.01
N ASP A 4 -1.39 -7.64 -18.27
CA ASP A 4 -1.69 -8.71 -17.29
C ASP A 4 -0.47 -9.54 -16.85
N LYS A 5 0.71 -9.27 -17.41
CA LYS A 5 1.95 -10.00 -17.06
C LYS A 5 2.96 -9.16 -16.28
N MET A 6 2.56 -7.98 -15.81
CA MET A 6 3.41 -7.07 -15.06
C MET A 6 3.36 -7.38 -13.57
N LEU A 7 4.51 -7.22 -12.90
CA LEU A 7 4.58 -7.27 -11.44
C LEU A 7 4.38 -5.87 -10.88
N TYR A 8 3.59 -5.76 -9.82
CA TYR A 8 3.34 -4.49 -9.14
C TYR A 8 3.70 -4.59 -7.67
N GLY A 9 4.21 -3.49 -7.11
CA GLY A 9 4.54 -3.39 -5.70
C GLY A 9 4.41 -1.95 -5.20
N CYS A 10 4.41 -1.78 -3.89
CA CYS A 10 4.33 -0.47 -3.25
C CYS A 10 5.38 -0.37 -2.16
N THR A 11 6.11 0.74 -2.09
CA THR A 11 7.14 0.96 -1.06
C THR A 11 7.27 2.43 -0.71
N SER A 12 7.81 2.72 0.47
CA SER A 12 8.24 4.08 0.81
C SER A 12 9.65 4.40 0.29
N ALA A 13 9.84 5.62 -0.21
CA ALA A 13 11.14 6.13 -0.67
C ALA A 13 11.43 7.52 -0.09
N TRP A 14 12.69 7.78 0.28
CA TRP A 14 13.12 9.09 0.78
C TRP A 14 13.57 10.01 -0.36
N LYS A 15 13.06 11.25 -0.39
CA LYS A 15 13.44 12.29 -1.34
C LYS A 15 14.34 13.32 -0.66
N GLN A 16 15.66 13.16 -0.80
CA GLN A 16 16.68 13.97 -0.11
C GLN A 16 16.47 15.49 -0.28
N GLY A 17 16.17 15.97 -1.49
CA GLY A 17 16.03 17.41 -1.75
C GLY A 17 14.82 18.06 -1.07
N ALA A 18 13.71 17.33 -0.93
CA ALA A 18 12.48 17.85 -0.32
C ALA A 18 12.36 17.52 1.18
N LYS A 19 13.25 16.67 1.72
CA LYS A 19 13.13 16.08 3.07
C LYS A 19 11.74 15.50 3.33
N LYS A 20 11.23 14.74 2.35
CA LYS A 20 9.92 14.07 2.40
C LYS A 20 10.09 12.58 2.17
N THR A 21 9.17 11.82 2.73
CA THR A 21 8.96 10.42 2.34
C THR A 21 7.85 10.36 1.29
N GLN A 22 7.97 9.43 0.37
CA GLN A 22 7.03 9.20 -0.72
C GLN A 22 6.53 7.78 -0.64
N ILE A 23 5.25 7.54 -0.96
CA ILE A 23 4.76 6.21 -1.30
C ILE A 23 4.83 6.07 -2.81
N VAL A 24 5.45 4.98 -3.26
CA VAL A 24 5.80 4.73 -4.66
C VAL A 24 5.18 3.42 -5.11
N LEU A 25 4.38 3.50 -6.17
CA LEU A 25 3.96 2.35 -6.96
C LEU A 25 5.10 1.97 -7.91
N CYS A 26 5.53 0.72 -7.84
CA CYS A 26 6.52 0.13 -8.72
C CYS A 26 5.82 -0.82 -9.71
N LYS A 27 6.14 -0.70 -10.99
CA LYS A 27 5.73 -1.63 -12.06
C LYS A 27 7.00 -2.26 -12.63
N LEU A 28 7.07 -3.58 -12.72
CA LEU A 28 8.23 -4.33 -13.20
C LEU A 28 7.80 -5.30 -14.30
N ASN A 29 8.53 -5.28 -15.41
CA ASN A 29 8.46 -6.33 -16.43
C ASN A 29 9.41 -7.46 -16.01
N PRO A 30 8.92 -8.64 -15.60
CA PRO A 30 9.79 -9.71 -15.14
C PRO A 30 10.60 -10.36 -16.29
N PHE A 31 10.23 -10.12 -17.55
CA PHE A 31 10.89 -10.70 -18.72
C PHE A 31 12.00 -9.81 -19.29
N THR A 32 11.82 -8.48 -19.23
CA THR A 32 12.83 -7.51 -19.72
C THR A 32 13.65 -6.90 -18.60
N GLY A 33 13.18 -6.96 -17.35
CA GLY A 33 13.77 -6.27 -16.21
C GLY A 33 13.48 -4.76 -16.18
N GLU A 34 12.73 -4.23 -17.15
CA GLU A 34 12.34 -2.82 -17.17
C GLU A 34 11.41 -2.50 -15.99
N ALA A 35 11.73 -1.42 -15.28
CA ALA A 35 10.99 -0.99 -14.10
C ALA A 35 10.59 0.48 -14.21
N GLU A 36 9.35 0.76 -13.84
CA GLU A 36 8.78 2.10 -13.75
C GLU A 36 8.36 2.39 -12.31
N LYS A 37 8.45 3.65 -11.91
CA LYS A 37 8.11 4.12 -10.56
C LYS A 37 7.19 5.33 -10.64
N TYR A 38 6.13 5.32 -9.84
CA TYR A 38 5.14 6.37 -9.79
C TYR A 38 4.91 6.80 -8.35
N VAL A 39 5.07 8.09 -8.07
CA VAL A 39 4.80 8.66 -6.74
C VAL A 39 3.30 8.84 -6.58
N VAL A 40 2.70 8.14 -5.61
CA VAL A 40 1.24 8.19 -5.37
C VAL A 40 0.85 9.04 -4.16
N LYS A 41 1.78 9.27 -3.22
CA LYS A 41 1.61 10.15 -2.05
C LYS A 41 2.97 10.73 -1.65
N GLU A 42 3.02 12.01 -1.30
CA GLU A 42 4.19 12.63 -0.65
C GLU A 42 3.79 13.19 0.71
N GLY A 43 4.67 13.05 1.71
CA GLY A 43 4.39 13.54 3.05
C GLY A 43 5.61 13.50 3.96
N ARG A 44 5.39 13.89 5.22
CA ARG A 44 6.30 13.57 6.32
C ARG A 44 5.81 12.26 6.95
N ASP A 45 6.74 11.44 7.42
CA ASP A 45 6.44 10.22 8.17
C ASP A 45 5.53 9.24 7.41
N LEU A 46 5.85 8.94 6.16
CA LEU A 46 5.26 7.81 5.42
C LEU A 46 6.16 6.59 5.56
N SER A 47 5.60 5.41 5.79
CA SER A 47 6.38 4.17 5.89
C SER A 47 5.53 3.01 5.39
N VAL A 48 5.97 2.37 4.30
CA VAL A 48 5.33 1.19 3.73
C VAL A 48 6.43 0.21 3.33
N CYS A 49 6.36 -1.01 3.84
CA CYS A 49 7.20 -2.10 3.41
C CYS A 49 6.51 -2.87 2.28
N ALA A 50 7.28 -3.31 1.28
CA ALA A 50 6.71 -4.00 0.11
C ALA A 50 5.96 -5.30 0.45
N TRP A 51 6.32 -5.96 1.57
CA TRP A 51 5.63 -7.15 2.05
C TRP A 51 4.26 -6.86 2.71
N ASN A 52 3.93 -5.59 2.98
CA ASN A 52 2.64 -5.17 3.55
C ASN A 52 1.64 -4.76 2.46
N VAL A 53 1.66 -5.46 1.33
CA VAL A 53 0.90 -5.08 0.14
C VAL A 53 0.20 -6.28 -0.46
N THR A 54 -1.07 -6.09 -0.82
CA THR A 54 -1.89 -7.10 -1.50
C THR A 54 -2.52 -6.50 -2.75
N MET A 55 -2.50 -7.27 -3.84
CA MET A 55 -3.18 -6.91 -5.08
C MET A 55 -4.53 -7.59 -5.15
N HIS A 56 -5.58 -6.84 -5.49
CA HIS A 56 -6.91 -7.37 -5.78
C HIS A 56 -7.49 -6.66 -6.99
N GLY A 57 -7.72 -7.40 -8.08
CA GLY A 57 -8.03 -6.82 -9.39
C GLY A 57 -6.94 -5.84 -9.86
N ARG A 58 -7.34 -4.64 -10.33
CA ARG A 58 -6.42 -3.56 -10.75
C ARG A 58 -6.05 -2.59 -9.63
N ARG A 59 -6.10 -3.06 -8.38
CA ARG A 59 -5.85 -2.23 -7.19
C ARG A 59 -4.81 -2.86 -6.28
N LEU A 60 -3.99 -2.01 -5.66
CA LEU A 60 -3.04 -2.39 -4.63
C LEU A 60 -3.47 -1.79 -3.30
N TYR A 61 -3.55 -2.63 -2.28
CA TYR A 61 -3.85 -2.27 -0.91
C TYR A 61 -2.55 -2.39 -0.12
N TYR A 62 -2.12 -1.31 0.52
CA TYR A 62 -0.94 -1.33 1.40
C TYR A 62 -1.33 -1.02 2.83
N ALA A 63 -0.61 -1.61 3.79
CA ALA A 63 -0.65 -1.21 5.19
C ALA A 63 0.64 -0.50 5.58
N SER A 64 0.52 0.70 6.13
CA SER A 64 1.68 1.49 6.56
C SER A 64 2.17 1.09 7.96
N ASN A 65 3.44 1.34 8.23
CA ASN A 65 4.06 1.14 9.54
C ASN A 65 4.27 2.45 10.31
N ILE A 66 3.40 3.43 10.10
CA ILE A 66 3.43 4.72 10.82
C ILE A 66 2.56 4.61 12.08
N PRO A 67 2.75 5.44 13.12
CA PRO A 67 1.86 5.45 14.29
C PRO A 67 0.39 5.61 13.87
N GLY A 68 -0.49 4.78 14.43
CA GLY A 68 -1.90 4.71 14.02
C GLY A 68 -2.18 3.69 12.92
N CYS A 69 -1.18 3.37 12.08
CA CYS A 69 -1.27 2.60 10.84
C CYS A 69 -2.39 3.10 9.90
N GLU A 70 -2.16 3.10 8.60
CA GLU A 70 -3.20 3.36 7.59
C GLU A 70 -3.22 2.21 6.58
N ILE A 71 -4.41 1.94 6.04
CA ILE A 71 -4.54 1.22 4.78
C ILE A 71 -4.74 2.26 3.69
N GLY A 72 -3.98 2.15 2.61
CA GLY A 72 -4.20 2.94 1.40
C GLY A 72 -4.52 2.07 0.20
N VAL A 73 -5.32 2.61 -0.70
CA VAL A 73 -5.79 1.95 -1.93
C VAL A 73 -5.23 2.69 -3.14
N ILE A 74 -4.49 1.99 -3.98
CA ILE A 74 -3.86 2.53 -5.19
C ILE A 74 -4.53 1.93 -6.41
N ASP A 75 -4.94 2.78 -7.34
CA ASP A 75 -5.38 2.40 -8.68
C ASP A 75 -4.14 2.24 -9.57
N ILE A 76 -3.93 1.03 -10.09
CA ILE A 76 -2.74 0.68 -10.87
C ILE A 76 -2.76 1.36 -12.24
N ASP A 77 -3.94 1.50 -12.85
CA ASP A 77 -4.11 2.05 -14.19
C ASP A 77 -3.90 3.56 -14.17
N LYS A 78 -4.53 4.22 -13.19
CA LYS A 78 -4.44 5.66 -12.95
C LYS A 78 -3.18 6.07 -12.22
N LYS A 79 -2.42 5.12 -11.67
CA LYS A 79 -1.15 5.31 -10.95
C LYS A 79 -1.29 6.34 -9.82
N LYS A 80 -2.39 6.25 -9.06
CA LYS A 80 -2.73 7.22 -8.01
C LYS A 80 -3.33 6.54 -6.78
N LEU A 81 -3.14 7.18 -5.63
CA LEU A 81 -3.89 6.84 -4.42
C LEU A 81 -5.36 7.23 -4.65
N LEU A 82 -6.27 6.29 -4.42
CA LEU A 82 -7.72 6.52 -4.44
C LEU A 82 -8.20 7.01 -3.08
N ASP A 83 -7.81 6.31 -2.03
CA ASP A 83 -8.21 6.61 -0.66
C ASP A 83 -7.19 6.06 0.35
N SER A 84 -7.28 6.54 1.59
CA SER A 84 -6.55 6.00 2.74
C SER A 84 -7.33 6.21 4.03
N PHE A 85 -7.37 5.19 4.89
CA PHE A 85 -8.06 5.25 6.18
C PHE A 85 -7.18 4.72 7.31
N SER A 86 -7.33 5.36 8.48
CA SER A 86 -6.60 5.02 9.71
C SER A 86 -7.10 3.70 10.29
N LEU A 87 -6.16 2.88 10.76
CA LEU A 87 -6.44 1.70 11.56
C LEU A 87 -6.54 2.04 13.04
N ASN A 88 -6.27 3.27 13.48
CA ASN A 88 -6.29 3.66 14.90
C ASN A 88 -5.51 2.68 15.80
N ALA A 89 -4.40 2.14 15.27
CA ALA A 89 -3.52 1.24 15.96
C ALA A 89 -2.65 2.00 16.97
N CYS A 90 -2.18 1.28 17.99
CA CYS A 90 -1.26 1.83 18.96
C CYS A 90 0.05 2.33 18.31
N ARG A 91 0.78 3.23 18.99
CA ARG A 91 2.13 3.59 18.54
C ARG A 91 3.06 2.38 18.66
N GLY A 92 3.80 2.09 17.59
CA GLY A 92 4.70 0.94 17.53
C GLY A 92 4.02 -0.36 17.09
N CYS A 93 2.70 -0.34 16.89
CA CYS A 93 1.99 -1.46 16.32
C CYS A 93 2.51 -1.79 14.90
N GLN A 94 2.68 -3.07 14.61
CA GLN A 94 2.98 -3.63 13.30
C GLN A 94 1.72 -4.28 12.71
N THR A 95 1.69 -4.31 11.38
CA THR A 95 0.63 -4.97 10.63
C THR A 95 1.25 -5.82 9.53
N GLY A 96 0.58 -6.92 9.22
CA GLY A 96 0.87 -7.71 8.02
C GLY A 96 0.24 -7.11 6.76
N ALA A 97 0.40 -7.82 5.64
CA ALA A 97 -0.34 -7.51 4.43
C ALA A 97 -1.85 -7.64 4.65
N PRO A 98 -2.67 -6.70 4.15
CA PRO A 98 -4.12 -6.83 4.21
C PRO A 98 -4.59 -8.01 3.36
N VAL A 99 -5.55 -8.80 3.84
CA VAL A 99 -6.26 -9.78 3.00
C VAL A 99 -7.49 -9.11 2.42
N VAL A 100 -7.67 -9.18 1.11
CA VAL A 100 -8.69 -8.39 0.38
C VAL A 100 -9.66 -9.31 -0.35
N THR A 101 -10.95 -9.04 -0.21
CA THR A 101 -12.05 -9.61 -1.00
C THR A 101 -12.77 -8.50 -1.75
N ASP A 102 -13.79 -8.84 -2.53
CA ASP A 102 -14.57 -7.86 -3.29
C ASP A 102 -15.29 -6.83 -2.41
N ASP A 103 -15.63 -7.21 -1.17
CA ASP A 103 -16.44 -6.44 -0.24
C ASP A 103 -15.71 -6.03 1.05
N LYS A 104 -14.55 -6.64 1.35
CA LYS A 104 -13.89 -6.53 2.65
C LYS A 104 -12.38 -6.46 2.57
N VAL A 105 -11.80 -5.80 3.55
CA VAL A 105 -10.37 -5.90 3.87
C VAL A 105 -10.19 -6.35 5.30
N TYR A 106 -9.36 -7.37 5.46
CA TYR A 106 -8.99 -7.95 6.73
C TYR A 106 -7.55 -7.56 7.02
N ILE A 107 -7.28 -7.13 8.26
CA ILE A 107 -5.92 -6.85 8.69
C ILE A 107 -5.71 -7.27 10.13
N PHE A 108 -4.62 -7.98 10.37
CA PHE A 108 -4.21 -8.35 11.71
C PHE A 108 -3.21 -7.32 12.25
N ILE A 109 -3.46 -6.85 13.47
CA ILE A 109 -2.62 -5.90 14.18
C ILE A 109 -1.93 -6.67 15.31
N ASP A 110 -0.62 -6.88 15.19
CA ASP A 110 0.11 -7.90 15.95
C ASP A 110 0.09 -7.64 17.46
N GLU A 111 0.42 -6.42 17.88
CA GLU A 111 0.52 -6.03 19.28
C GLU A 111 -0.85 -5.94 19.95
N MET A 112 -1.90 -5.68 19.17
CA MET A 112 -3.28 -5.67 19.67
C MET A 112 -3.88 -7.08 19.68
N ARG A 113 -3.25 -8.04 18.99
CA ARG A 113 -3.75 -9.40 18.76
C ARG A 113 -5.18 -9.39 18.23
N GLU A 114 -5.45 -8.46 17.31
CA GLU A 114 -6.79 -8.15 16.84
C GLU A 114 -6.85 -8.31 15.31
N LEU A 115 -7.85 -9.05 14.84
CA LEU A 115 -8.25 -9.05 13.44
C LEU A 115 -9.34 -7.99 13.24
N ARG A 116 -9.06 -7.00 12.40
CA ARG A 116 -10.04 -5.99 11.99
C ARG A 116 -10.56 -6.26 10.60
N VAL A 117 -11.84 -5.96 10.42
CA VAL A 117 -12.56 -6.10 9.16
C VAL A 117 -13.14 -4.76 8.79
N TYR A 118 -12.82 -4.31 7.58
CA TYR A 118 -13.33 -3.08 6.99
C TYR A 118 -14.23 -3.46 5.83
N GLU A 119 -15.50 -3.04 5.90
CA GLU A 119 -16.53 -3.28 4.88
C GLU A 119 -16.82 -1.99 4.12
N ASN A 120 -17.34 -2.09 2.90
CA ASN A 120 -17.75 -0.94 2.09
C ASN A 120 -16.63 0.08 1.87
N ILE A 121 -15.38 -0.39 1.73
CA ILE A 121 -14.27 0.51 1.42
C ILE A 121 -14.65 1.24 0.13
N PRO A 122 -14.66 2.57 0.11
CA PRO A 122 -15.05 3.33 -1.07
C PRO A 122 -14.08 2.98 -2.21
N ILE A 123 -14.63 2.49 -3.32
CA ILE A 123 -13.87 2.11 -4.52
C ILE A 123 -14.40 2.74 -5.79
#